data_AF-A0A382SX89-F1
#
_entry.id   AF-A0A382SX89-F1
#
_cell.length_a   1.000
_cell.length_b   1.000
_cell.length_c   1.000
_cell.angle_alpha   90.00
_cell.angle_beta   90.00
_cell.angle_gamma   90.00
#
_symmetry.space_group_name_H-M   'P 1'
#
loop_
_entity.id
_entity.type
_entity.pdbx_description
1 polymer ?
#
loop_
_entity_poly.entity_id
_entity_poly.type
_entity_poly.pdbx_seq_one_letter_code
_entity_poly.pdbx_strand_id
1 'polypeptide(L)'
;VAGTFAEGLGSRNRRRSMEDLQHSKDKADLARIWKNLGHEDRFIRNAARIALEHQPVDTWAQKALAEKDPQSLLSAITALARNGSSDLRDGALEALDRLDWLKLTETQQLHLLRDYALTFIRLGRPDPKQASAIIAKLDPHYPAGTDALNHELSTVLTYLEAPSVPAKTIPMLAQNRNEQDEYLDENLLVRSGYGRAFQATIDSRPEKQQIHYAYCLRVAKAGWTPSLRKSFFSWFNNAKRFKGGASFSGFLSNIRKQALGNAPEAERGALSALSEELTTAPTELPRAKGPGRIWTTDSVAKLVSD
;
A
#
# COMPACT_ATOMS: atom_id res chain seq x y z
N VAL A 1 -16.18 37.05 6.27
CA VAL A 1 -16.05 36.56 4.89
C VAL A 1 -17.43 36.13 4.42
N ALA A 2 -18.11 37.00 3.67
CA ALA A 2 -19.41 36.71 3.04
C ALA A 2 -19.17 36.42 1.56
N GLY A 3 -19.71 35.31 1.08
CA GLY A 3 -19.52 34.77 -0.27
C GLY A 3 -19.81 33.26 -0.28
N THR A 4 -20.04 32.70 -1.46
CA THR A 4 -20.53 31.36 -1.86
C THR A 4 -19.88 30.11 -1.23
N PHE A 5 -19.12 30.23 -0.14
CA PHE A 5 -18.53 29.15 0.64
C PHE A 5 -19.36 28.78 1.89
N ALA A 6 -20.65 29.14 1.97
CA ALA A 6 -21.49 28.77 3.12
C ALA A 6 -21.51 27.24 3.31
N GLU A 7 -21.53 26.51 2.20
CA GLU A 7 -21.40 25.05 2.19
C GLU A 7 -20.02 24.62 2.72
N GLY A 8 -20.04 23.74 3.72
CA GLY A 8 -18.82 23.28 4.40
C GLY A 8 -18.23 24.24 5.44
N LEU A 9 -18.82 25.41 5.71
CA LEU A 9 -18.33 26.31 6.78
C LEU A 9 -18.31 25.61 8.15
N GLY A 10 -19.35 24.83 8.45
CA GLY A 10 -19.43 24.01 9.67
C GLY A 10 -18.26 23.02 9.77
N SER A 11 -17.98 22.28 8.70
CA SER A 11 -16.87 21.31 8.66
C SER A 11 -15.51 22.00 8.80
N ARG A 12 -15.30 23.16 8.15
CA ARG A 12 -14.06 23.94 8.27
C ARG A 12 -13.87 24.47 9.69
N ASN A 13 -14.92 24.99 10.32
CA ASN A 13 -14.87 25.47 11.70
C ASN A 13 -14.59 24.32 12.68
N ARG A 14 -15.22 23.16 12.48
CA ARG A 14 -14.98 21.96 13.27
C ARG A 14 -13.53 21.48 13.13
N ARG A 15 -13.00 21.38 11.90
CA ARG A 15 -11.60 21.04 11.65
C ARG A 15 -10.64 22.00 12.34
N ARG A 16 -10.82 23.32 12.15
CA ARG A 16 -9.99 24.35 12.79
C ARG A 16 -10.00 24.22 14.31
N SER A 17 -11.15 23.89 14.89
CA SER A 17 -11.23 23.69 16.33
C SER A 17 -10.45 22.48 16.85
N MET A 18 -10.14 21.50 16.00
CA MET A 18 -9.20 20.42 16.33
C MET A 18 -7.76 20.87 16.13
N GLU A 19 -7.49 21.67 15.10
CA GLU A 19 -6.16 22.26 14.85
C GLU A 19 -5.71 23.17 15.98
N ASP A 20 -6.63 23.92 16.60
CA ASP A 20 -6.37 24.74 17.79
C ASP A 20 -5.85 23.91 18.99
N LEU A 21 -6.21 22.62 19.05
CA LEU A 21 -5.77 21.68 20.10
C LEU A 21 -4.42 21.01 19.76
N GLN A 22 -3.85 21.27 18.59
CA GLN A 22 -2.53 20.75 18.20
C GLN A 22 -1.38 21.61 18.77
N HIS A 23 -1.59 22.89 19.05
CA HIS A 23 -0.46 23.80 19.27
C HIS A 23 -0.17 24.20 20.73
N SER A 24 -0.89 23.66 21.74
CA SER A 24 -0.71 24.10 23.12
C SER A 24 -0.76 22.94 24.12
N LYS A 25 0.27 22.85 24.98
CA LYS A 25 0.32 21.92 26.12
C LYS A 25 -0.78 22.20 27.16
N ASP A 26 -1.35 23.41 27.15
CA ASP A 26 -2.37 23.86 28.12
C ASP A 26 -3.80 23.70 27.60
N LYS A 27 -3.97 23.40 26.30
CA LYS A 27 -5.30 23.15 25.70
C LYS A 27 -5.49 21.65 25.46
N ALA A 28 -5.80 20.94 26.53
CA ALA A 28 -6.24 19.55 26.45
C ALA A 28 -7.77 19.49 26.47
N ASP A 29 -8.38 18.94 25.41
CA ASP A 29 -9.81 18.60 25.39
C ASP A 29 -9.98 17.21 24.76
N LEU A 30 -9.58 16.19 25.52
CA LEU A 30 -9.66 14.79 25.09
C LEU A 30 -11.08 14.40 24.71
N ALA A 31 -12.10 14.92 25.40
CA ALA A 31 -13.49 14.60 25.09
C ALA A 31 -13.88 15.07 23.69
N ARG A 32 -13.54 16.31 23.35
CA ARG A 32 -13.83 16.88 22.03
C ARG A 32 -12.99 16.24 20.93
N ILE A 33 -11.70 15.97 21.20
CA ILE A 33 -10.83 15.24 20.25
C ILE A 33 -11.47 13.89 19.93
N TRP A 34 -11.81 13.10 20.96
CA TRP A 34 -12.36 11.75 20.80
C TRP A 34 -13.62 11.72 19.94
N LYS A 35 -14.54 12.67 20.18
CA LYS A 35 -15.79 12.79 19.42
C LYS A 35 -15.57 12.99 17.91
N ASN A 36 -14.38 13.43 17.50
CA ASN A 36 -14.05 13.70 16.10
C ASN A 36 -13.10 12.68 15.46
N LEU A 37 -12.60 11.68 16.21
CA LEU A 37 -11.73 10.62 15.67
C LEU A 37 -12.45 9.72 14.67
N GLY A 38 -13.77 9.52 14.86
CA GLY A 38 -14.65 8.72 14.00
C GLY A 38 -15.43 9.50 12.94
N HIS A 39 -15.19 10.81 12.79
CA HIS A 39 -16.03 11.69 11.95
C HIS A 39 -16.04 11.30 10.46
N GLU A 40 -17.14 11.39 9.70
CA GLU A 40 -17.19 11.01 8.26
C GLU A 40 -16.20 11.78 7.36
N ASP A 41 -16.02 13.07 7.62
CA ASP A 41 -15.02 13.91 6.95
C ASP A 41 -13.58 13.55 7.38
N ARG A 42 -12.79 13.03 6.43
CA ARG A 42 -11.39 12.64 6.64
C ARG A 42 -10.50 13.77 7.16
N PHE A 43 -10.77 15.02 6.79
CA PHE A 43 -9.94 16.15 7.23
C PHE A 43 -10.21 16.49 8.70
N ILE A 44 -11.44 16.32 9.16
CA ILE A 44 -11.79 16.45 10.58
C ILE A 44 -11.15 15.32 11.38
N ARG A 45 -11.27 14.06 10.93
CA ARG A 45 -10.58 12.92 11.58
C ARG A 45 -9.08 13.14 11.67
N ASN A 46 -8.47 13.57 10.57
CA ASN A 46 -7.03 13.85 10.50
C ASN A 46 -6.61 14.90 11.54
N ALA A 47 -7.34 16.01 11.62
CA ALA A 47 -7.04 17.07 12.58
C ALA A 47 -7.24 16.62 14.04
N ALA A 48 -8.28 15.84 14.33
CA ALA A 48 -8.52 15.26 15.65
C ALA A 48 -7.42 14.26 16.04
N ARG A 49 -7.00 13.40 15.11
CA ARG A 49 -5.92 12.43 15.33
C ARG A 49 -4.59 13.13 15.61
N ILE A 50 -4.22 14.17 14.87
CA ILE A 50 -3.01 14.97 15.16
C ILE A 50 -3.14 15.68 16.52
N ALA A 51 -4.32 16.21 16.85
CA ALA A 51 -4.56 16.81 18.16
C ALA A 51 -4.35 15.80 19.30
N LEU A 52 -4.78 14.54 19.10
CA LEU A 52 -4.55 13.45 20.04
C LEU A 52 -3.05 13.11 20.19
N GLU A 53 -2.31 13.03 19.08
CA GLU A 53 -0.86 12.79 19.06
C GLU A 53 -0.09 13.86 19.86
N HIS A 54 -0.64 15.07 20.01
CA HIS A 54 -0.04 16.15 20.76
C HIS A 54 -0.43 16.17 22.25
N GLN A 55 -1.26 15.23 22.70
CA GLN A 55 -1.58 15.03 24.12
C GLN A 55 -0.65 13.97 24.75
N PRO A 56 -0.32 14.08 26.05
CA PRO A 56 0.46 13.04 26.75
C PRO A 56 -0.19 11.65 26.62
N VAL A 57 0.56 10.67 26.14
CA VAL A 57 0.03 9.35 25.74
C VAL A 57 -0.62 8.59 26.89
N ASP A 58 -0.06 8.71 28.09
CA ASP A 58 -0.56 8.12 29.33
C ASP A 58 -1.99 8.57 29.67
N THR A 59 -2.42 9.75 29.20
CA THR A 59 -3.77 10.26 29.44
C THR A 59 -4.85 9.61 28.58
N TRP A 60 -4.49 8.89 27.51
CA TRP A 60 -5.46 8.39 26.53
C TRP A 60 -5.18 7.00 25.95
N ALA A 61 -3.99 6.42 26.14
CA ALA A 61 -3.63 5.11 25.58
C ALA A 61 -4.63 4.01 25.93
N GLN A 62 -4.99 3.88 27.21
CA GLN A 62 -5.97 2.86 27.64
C GLN A 62 -7.35 3.06 27.00
N LYS A 63 -7.75 4.32 26.78
CA LYS A 63 -9.00 4.64 26.09
C LYS A 63 -8.93 4.24 24.61
N ALA A 64 -7.80 4.45 23.94
CA ALA A 64 -7.60 4.01 22.56
C ALA A 64 -7.70 2.49 22.45
N LEU A 65 -7.05 1.76 23.36
CA LEU A 65 -7.06 0.30 23.39
C LEU A 65 -8.45 -0.29 23.67
N ALA A 66 -9.30 0.44 24.39
CA ALA A 66 -10.67 0.04 24.73
C ALA A 66 -11.74 0.54 23.74
N GLU A 67 -11.37 1.30 22.70
CA GLU A 67 -12.32 1.87 21.74
C GLU A 67 -13.03 0.77 20.94
N LYS A 68 -14.34 0.98 20.70
CA LYS A 68 -15.26 0.05 20.07
C LYS A 68 -15.79 0.54 18.73
N ASP A 69 -15.89 1.86 18.53
CA ASP A 69 -16.23 2.42 17.24
C ASP A 69 -15.08 2.17 16.25
N PRO A 70 -15.29 1.48 15.12
CA PRO A 70 -14.20 1.07 14.24
C PRO A 70 -13.37 2.25 13.72
N GLN A 71 -14.01 3.34 13.29
CA GLN A 71 -13.27 4.45 12.71
C GLN A 71 -12.51 5.26 13.76
N SER A 72 -13.07 5.42 14.96
CA SER A 72 -12.39 6.06 16.10
C SER A 72 -11.23 5.21 16.60
N LEU A 73 -11.40 3.89 16.69
CA LEU A 73 -10.35 2.95 17.07
C LEU A 73 -9.17 3.06 16.10
N LEU A 74 -9.41 2.97 14.80
CA LEU A 74 -8.33 3.04 13.81
C LEU A 74 -7.57 4.38 13.89
N SER A 75 -8.29 5.50 13.98
CA SER A 75 -7.67 6.82 14.16
C SER A 75 -6.84 6.91 15.46
N ALA A 76 -7.33 6.31 16.56
CA ALA A 76 -6.65 6.30 17.85
C ALA A 76 -5.42 5.38 17.85
N ILE A 77 -5.47 4.21 17.19
CA ILE A 77 -4.33 3.30 17.06
C ILE A 77 -3.26 3.89 16.15
N THR A 78 -3.63 4.59 15.06
CA THR A 78 -2.64 5.35 14.28
C THR A 78 -1.88 6.37 15.15
N ALA A 79 -2.57 7.10 16.03
CA ALA A 79 -1.92 8.01 16.96
C ALA A 79 -1.05 7.26 17.98
N LEU A 80 -1.57 6.14 18.53
CA LEU A 80 -0.87 5.32 19.51
C LEU A 80 0.43 4.75 18.94
N ALA A 81 0.40 4.24 17.71
CA ALA A 81 1.57 3.73 17.03
C ALA A 81 2.64 4.82 16.77
N ARG A 82 2.26 6.10 16.65
CA ARG A 82 3.20 7.20 16.41
C ARG A 82 3.86 7.74 17.68
N ASN A 83 3.15 7.71 18.81
CA ASN A 83 3.55 8.40 20.02
C ASN A 83 3.81 7.47 21.21
N GLY A 84 3.29 6.24 21.16
CA GLY A 84 3.48 5.24 22.19
C GLY A 84 4.84 4.56 22.15
N SER A 85 5.06 3.69 23.12
CA SER A 85 6.24 2.84 23.28
C SER A 85 5.91 1.36 23.03
N SER A 86 6.95 0.53 22.92
CA SER A 86 6.82 -0.88 22.51
C SER A 86 5.95 -1.73 23.44
N ASP A 87 5.78 -1.36 24.71
CA ASP A 87 4.88 -2.00 25.67
C ASP A 87 3.40 -1.90 25.30
N LEU A 88 3.03 -0.94 24.44
CA LEU A 88 1.66 -0.77 23.96
C LEU A 88 1.37 -1.60 22.69
N ARG A 89 2.38 -2.26 22.11
CA ARG A 89 2.25 -3.04 20.87
C ARG A 89 1.15 -4.10 20.99
N ASP A 90 1.21 -4.93 22.03
CA ASP A 90 0.35 -6.10 22.14
C ASP A 90 -1.11 -5.69 22.34
N GLY A 91 -1.35 -4.70 23.20
CA GLY A 91 -2.68 -4.11 23.37
C GLY A 91 -3.22 -3.50 22.07
N ALA A 92 -2.38 -2.83 21.28
CA ALA A 92 -2.79 -2.26 20.00
C ALA A 92 -3.20 -3.35 19.00
N LEU A 93 -2.42 -4.43 18.91
CA LEU A 93 -2.73 -5.56 18.03
C LEU A 93 -4.00 -6.29 18.48
N GLU A 94 -4.19 -6.51 19.78
CA GLU A 94 -5.43 -7.06 20.32
C GLU A 94 -6.63 -6.17 20.01
N ALA A 95 -6.46 -4.85 20.04
CA ALA A 95 -7.52 -3.92 19.71
C ALA A 95 -7.92 -3.99 18.23
N LEU A 96 -6.94 -3.99 17.32
CA LEU A 96 -7.17 -4.18 15.88
C LEU A 96 -7.77 -5.55 15.56
N ASP A 97 -7.44 -6.58 16.33
CA ASP A 97 -7.96 -7.93 16.10
C ASP A 97 -9.48 -8.03 16.33
N ARG A 98 -10.06 -7.16 17.17
CA ARG A 98 -11.52 -7.10 17.37
C ARG A 98 -12.31 -6.67 16.14
N LEU A 99 -11.68 -6.01 15.16
CA LEU A 99 -12.37 -5.53 13.97
C LEU A 99 -12.68 -6.68 13.00
N ASP A 100 -13.94 -6.81 12.60
CA ASP A 100 -14.38 -7.80 11.61
C ASP A 100 -14.13 -7.28 10.20
N TRP A 101 -13.16 -7.87 9.49
CA TRP A 101 -12.72 -7.44 8.16
C TRP A 101 -13.87 -7.27 7.16
N LEU A 102 -14.85 -8.18 7.18
CA LEU A 102 -15.97 -8.20 6.21
C LEU A 102 -17.00 -7.11 6.50
N LYS A 103 -17.01 -6.55 7.71
CA LYS A 103 -17.90 -5.44 8.10
C LYS A 103 -17.27 -4.06 7.89
N LEU A 104 -15.98 -4.01 7.59
CA LEU A 104 -15.28 -2.75 7.32
C LEU A 104 -15.53 -2.29 5.89
N THR A 105 -15.69 -0.98 5.71
CA THR A 105 -15.58 -0.35 4.40
C THR A 105 -14.15 -0.50 3.85
N GLU A 106 -13.95 -0.42 2.54
CA GLU A 106 -12.60 -0.49 1.94
C GLU A 106 -11.65 0.57 2.53
N THR A 107 -12.15 1.77 2.81
CA THR A 107 -11.35 2.82 3.47
C THR A 107 -10.90 2.40 4.87
N GLN A 108 -11.76 1.73 5.64
CA GLN A 108 -11.41 1.20 6.96
C GLN A 108 -10.48 -0.01 6.87
N GLN A 109 -10.63 -0.88 5.86
CA GLN A 109 -9.71 -1.99 5.61
C GLN A 109 -8.30 -1.49 5.31
N LEU A 110 -8.17 -0.48 4.44
CA LEU A 110 -6.89 0.17 4.15
C LEU A 110 -6.30 0.84 5.40
N HIS A 111 -7.13 1.47 6.23
CA HIS A 111 -6.69 2.07 7.48
C HIS A 111 -6.22 1.01 8.50
N LEU A 112 -6.91 -0.13 8.59
CA LEU A 112 -6.51 -1.27 9.42
C LEU A 112 -5.15 -1.83 9.00
N LEU A 113 -4.94 -2.05 7.69
CA LEU A 113 -3.64 -2.49 7.18
C LEU A 113 -2.54 -1.46 7.49
N ARG A 114 -2.87 -0.17 7.40
CA ARG A 114 -1.95 0.90 7.77
C ARG A 114 -1.61 0.89 9.26
N ASP A 115 -2.57 0.64 10.13
CA ASP A 115 -2.36 0.52 11.58
C ASP A 115 -1.47 -0.66 11.93
N TYR A 116 -1.67 -1.82 11.28
CA TYR A 116 -0.73 -2.95 11.41
C TYR A 116 0.68 -2.55 10.99
N ALA A 117 0.84 -1.98 9.78
CA ALA A 117 2.14 -1.57 9.29
C ALA A 117 2.83 -0.54 10.20
N LEU A 118 2.10 0.47 10.69
CA LEU A 118 2.64 1.48 11.60
C LEU A 118 3.03 0.89 12.95
N THR A 119 2.17 0.04 13.53
CA THR A 119 2.46 -0.67 14.77
C THR A 119 3.74 -1.48 14.65
N PHE A 120 3.91 -2.21 13.54
CA PHE A 120 5.10 -3.05 13.33
C PHE A 120 6.40 -2.26 13.24
N ILE A 121 6.40 -1.13 12.50
CA ILE A 121 7.62 -0.33 12.30
C ILE A 121 7.95 0.59 13.47
N ARG A 122 6.97 0.94 14.33
CA ARG A 122 7.16 1.87 15.45
C ARG A 122 7.23 1.18 16.81
N LEU A 123 6.32 0.25 17.08
CA LEU A 123 6.20 -0.44 18.38
C LEU A 123 6.86 -1.83 18.36
N GLY A 124 7.23 -2.31 17.16
CA GLY A 124 8.02 -3.53 16.97
C GLY A 124 7.23 -4.67 16.34
N ARG A 125 7.96 -5.70 15.90
CA ARG A 125 7.37 -6.89 15.28
C ARG A 125 6.45 -7.62 16.28
N PRO A 126 5.28 -8.14 15.85
CA PRO A 126 4.47 -9.05 16.66
C PRO A 126 5.23 -10.33 16.99
N ASP A 127 4.84 -10.98 18.08
CA ASP A 127 5.33 -12.33 18.37
C ASP A 127 4.82 -13.35 17.33
N PRO A 128 5.39 -14.57 17.26
CA PRO A 128 4.97 -15.57 16.27
C PRO A 128 3.49 -15.99 16.35
N LYS A 129 2.89 -15.98 17.54
CA LYS A 129 1.48 -16.35 17.75
C LYS A 129 0.58 -15.24 17.21
N GLN A 130 0.87 -13.99 17.54
CA GLN A 130 0.18 -12.82 17.03
C GLN A 130 0.32 -12.71 15.51
N ALA A 131 1.54 -12.89 14.98
CA ALA A 131 1.79 -12.88 13.54
C ALA A 131 0.93 -13.93 12.81
N SER A 132 0.87 -15.15 13.34
CA SER A 132 0.06 -16.24 12.79
C SER A 132 -1.44 -15.91 12.81
N ALA A 133 -1.94 -15.30 13.88
CA ALA A 133 -3.33 -14.87 13.98
C ALA A 133 -3.68 -13.77 12.95
N ILE A 134 -2.80 -12.77 12.79
CA ILE A 134 -2.98 -11.70 11.81
C ILE A 134 -2.93 -12.26 10.38
N ILE A 135 -2.02 -13.20 10.10
CA ILE A 135 -1.98 -13.90 8.80
C ILE A 135 -3.28 -14.65 8.55
N ALA A 136 -3.76 -15.43 9.52
CA ALA A 136 -5.00 -16.20 9.37
C ALA A 136 -6.21 -15.31 9.10
N LYS A 137 -6.22 -14.09 9.67
CA LYS A 137 -7.25 -13.08 9.44
C LYS A 137 -7.18 -12.43 8.05
N LEU A 138 -5.98 -12.09 7.57
CA LEU A 138 -5.81 -11.28 6.36
C LEU A 138 -5.61 -12.11 5.09
N ASP A 139 -4.91 -13.25 5.18
CA ASP A 139 -4.53 -14.07 4.03
C ASP A 139 -5.73 -14.55 3.19
N PRO A 140 -6.88 -14.97 3.77
CA PRO A 140 -8.06 -15.35 2.99
C PRO A 140 -8.60 -14.24 2.07
N HIS A 141 -8.25 -12.97 2.34
CA HIS A 141 -8.67 -11.81 1.57
C HIS A 141 -7.62 -11.35 0.55
N TYR A 142 -6.50 -12.05 0.42
CA TYR A 142 -5.47 -11.80 -0.59
C TYR A 142 -5.44 -12.93 -1.64
N PRO A 143 -5.47 -12.64 -2.95
CA PRO A 143 -5.70 -11.32 -3.58
C PRO A 143 -7.10 -10.75 -3.31
N ALA A 144 -7.16 -9.43 -3.15
CA ALA A 144 -8.38 -8.65 -2.96
C ALA A 144 -8.94 -8.14 -4.30
N GLY A 145 -10.16 -7.58 -4.24
CA GLY A 145 -10.87 -7.05 -5.40
C GLY A 145 -10.36 -5.71 -5.93
N THR A 146 -9.51 -4.99 -5.17
CA THR A 146 -8.95 -3.70 -5.59
C THR A 146 -7.42 -3.67 -5.48
N ASP A 147 -6.81 -2.89 -6.35
CA ASP A 147 -5.36 -2.67 -6.35
C ASP A 147 -4.86 -2.04 -5.04
N ALA A 148 -5.62 -1.10 -4.47
CA ALA A 148 -5.26 -0.48 -3.20
C ALA A 148 -5.17 -1.51 -2.07
N LEU A 149 -6.14 -2.42 -1.96
CA LEU A 149 -6.11 -3.49 -0.96
C LEU A 149 -4.97 -4.47 -1.23
N ASN A 150 -4.76 -4.86 -2.50
CA ASN A 150 -3.68 -5.76 -2.87
C ASN A 150 -2.29 -5.19 -2.55
N HIS A 151 -2.10 -3.89 -2.75
CA HIS A 151 -0.87 -3.18 -2.44
C HIS A 151 -0.54 -3.27 -0.94
N GLU A 152 -1.52 -2.98 -0.08
CA GLU A 152 -1.31 -3.01 1.37
C GLU A 152 -1.27 -4.45 1.93
N LEU A 153 -2.12 -5.36 1.44
CA LEU A 153 -2.10 -6.78 1.85
C LEU A 153 -0.78 -7.45 1.49
N SER A 154 -0.27 -7.25 0.27
CA SER A 154 1.03 -7.80 -0.14
C SER A 154 2.16 -7.28 0.76
N THR A 155 2.12 -6.01 1.15
CA THR A 155 3.10 -5.41 2.06
C THR A 155 3.06 -6.04 3.45
N VAL A 156 1.88 -6.09 4.06
CA VAL A 156 1.68 -6.60 5.43
C VAL A 156 1.96 -8.10 5.50
N LEU A 157 1.41 -8.90 4.58
CA LEU A 157 1.60 -10.35 4.57
C LEU A 157 3.05 -10.75 4.27
N THR A 158 3.75 -10.00 3.41
CA THR A 158 5.19 -10.19 3.19
C THR A 158 5.98 -9.94 4.47
N TYR A 159 5.69 -8.83 5.17
CA TYR A 159 6.37 -8.50 6.42
C TYR A 159 6.15 -9.60 7.48
N LEU A 160 4.93 -10.13 7.57
CA LEU A 160 4.59 -11.22 8.48
C LEU A 160 5.14 -12.59 8.03
N GLU A 161 5.77 -12.67 6.85
CA GLU A 161 6.33 -13.89 6.25
C GLU A 161 5.26 -14.97 5.99
N ALA A 162 4.07 -14.56 5.53
CA ALA A 162 3.01 -15.49 5.15
C ALA A 162 3.45 -16.38 3.97
N PRO A 163 3.40 -17.72 4.09
CA PRO A 163 3.93 -18.65 3.08
C PRO A 163 3.12 -18.67 1.78
N SER A 164 1.91 -18.16 1.78
CA SER A 164 1.04 -18.04 0.61
C SER A 164 1.47 -16.90 -0.34
N VAL A 165 2.25 -15.93 0.14
CA VAL A 165 2.54 -14.69 -0.59
C VAL A 165 3.16 -14.95 -1.97
N PRO A 166 4.27 -15.70 -2.13
CA PRO A 166 4.82 -15.95 -3.46
C PRO A 166 3.81 -16.60 -4.42
N ALA A 167 3.05 -17.58 -3.95
CA ALA A 167 2.08 -18.28 -4.79
C ALA A 167 0.92 -17.36 -5.25
N LYS A 168 0.47 -16.43 -4.41
CA LYS A 168 -0.62 -15.49 -4.71
C LYS A 168 -0.17 -14.27 -5.50
N THR A 169 1.04 -13.76 -5.24
CA THR A 169 1.54 -12.52 -5.85
C THR A 169 2.13 -12.74 -7.24
N ILE A 170 2.79 -13.87 -7.51
CA ILE A 170 3.42 -14.13 -8.81
C ILE A 170 2.43 -14.08 -10.00
N PRO A 171 1.21 -14.65 -9.91
CA PRO A 171 0.21 -14.48 -10.97
C PRO A 171 -0.13 -13.01 -11.26
N MET A 172 -0.18 -12.17 -10.22
CA MET A 172 -0.48 -10.74 -10.35
C MET A 172 0.70 -9.94 -10.93
N LEU A 173 1.93 -10.37 -10.64
CA LEU A 173 3.16 -9.82 -11.22
C LEU A 173 3.21 -10.01 -12.74
N ALA A 174 2.57 -11.05 -13.27
CA ALA A 174 2.51 -11.33 -14.71
C ALA A 174 1.44 -10.51 -15.46
N GLN A 175 0.52 -9.84 -14.76
CA GLN A 175 -0.58 -9.09 -15.39
C GLN A 175 -0.10 -7.72 -15.87
N ASN A 176 -0.15 -7.49 -17.19
CA ASN A 176 0.08 -6.18 -17.80
C ASN A 176 -1.26 -5.44 -17.94
N ARG A 177 -1.49 -4.41 -17.11
CA ARG A 177 -2.75 -3.65 -17.11
C ARG A 177 -2.75 -2.52 -18.14
N ASN A 178 -1.58 -2.11 -18.63
CA ASN A 178 -1.39 -1.04 -19.61
C ASN A 178 -2.03 0.27 -19.14
N GLU A 179 -1.93 0.55 -17.84
CA GLU A 179 -2.48 1.75 -17.20
C GLU A 179 -1.58 2.96 -17.49
N GLN A 180 -2.21 4.11 -17.77
CA GLN A 180 -1.52 5.38 -17.97
C GLN A 180 -2.00 6.38 -16.91
N ASP A 181 -1.04 7.06 -16.29
CA ASP A 181 -1.35 8.08 -15.29
C ASP A 181 -1.99 9.31 -15.93
N GLU A 182 -3.17 9.70 -15.43
CA GLU A 182 -3.89 10.89 -15.88
C GLU A 182 -3.13 12.20 -15.65
N TYR A 183 -2.16 12.23 -14.73
CA TYR A 183 -1.40 13.46 -14.39
C TYR A 183 -0.21 13.76 -15.33
N LEU A 184 0.05 12.90 -16.31
CA LEU A 184 1.10 13.12 -17.31
C LEU A 184 0.55 13.97 -18.47
N ASP A 185 0.22 15.24 -18.17
CA ASP A 185 -0.14 16.22 -19.20
C ASP A 185 1.12 16.60 -20.01
N GLU A 186 1.08 16.30 -21.31
CA GLU A 186 2.17 16.59 -22.25
C GLU A 186 2.53 18.09 -22.31
N ASN A 187 1.59 18.99 -21.95
CA ASN A 187 1.83 20.43 -21.91
C ASN A 187 2.86 20.85 -20.84
N LEU A 188 3.06 20.03 -19.79
CA LEU A 188 4.08 20.26 -18.76
C LEU A 188 5.49 19.83 -19.23
N LEU A 189 5.60 19.06 -20.32
CA LEU A 189 6.86 18.51 -20.85
C LEU A 189 7.71 19.52 -21.62
N VAL A 190 7.09 20.59 -22.14
CA VAL A 190 7.72 21.56 -23.05
C VAL A 190 8.76 22.46 -22.35
N ARG A 191 8.76 22.53 -21.01
CA ARG A 191 9.50 23.58 -20.26
C ARG A 191 10.75 23.12 -19.52
N SER A 192 11.19 21.87 -19.62
CA SER A 192 12.38 21.42 -18.87
C SER A 192 13.19 20.31 -19.56
N GLY A 193 14.49 20.23 -19.22
CA GLY A 193 15.39 19.15 -19.66
C GLY A 193 14.99 17.74 -19.19
N TYR A 194 13.97 17.63 -18.32
CA TYR A 194 13.41 16.37 -17.85
C TYR A 194 12.37 15.76 -18.80
N GLY A 195 11.83 16.52 -19.77
CA GLY A 195 10.74 16.08 -20.66
C GLY A 195 11.02 14.77 -21.41
N ARG A 196 12.28 14.52 -21.80
CA ARG A 196 12.66 13.26 -22.47
C ARG A 196 12.48 12.02 -21.59
N ALA A 197 12.79 12.10 -20.30
CA ALA A 197 12.63 10.98 -19.37
C ALA A 197 11.15 10.71 -19.09
N PHE A 198 10.34 11.77 -18.99
CA PHE A 198 8.89 11.66 -18.88
C PHE A 198 8.28 11.03 -20.14
N GLN A 199 8.65 11.49 -21.35
CA GLN A 199 8.18 10.87 -22.59
C GLN A 199 8.56 9.40 -22.67
N ALA A 200 9.81 9.06 -22.35
CA ALA A 200 10.24 7.66 -22.32
C ALA A 200 9.42 6.82 -21.31
N THR A 201 9.04 7.41 -20.17
CA THR A 201 8.16 6.78 -19.17
C THR A 201 6.77 6.54 -19.75
N ILE A 202 6.18 7.53 -20.41
CA ILE A 202 4.88 7.42 -21.12
C ILE A 202 4.95 6.32 -22.19
N ASP A 203 6.03 6.28 -22.98
CA ASP A 203 6.19 5.34 -24.09
C ASP A 203 6.40 3.90 -23.61
N SER A 204 7.10 3.72 -22.49
CA SER A 204 7.45 2.40 -21.95
C SER A 204 6.44 1.84 -20.94
N ARG A 205 5.54 2.68 -20.41
CA ARG A 205 4.43 2.34 -19.51
C ARG A 205 4.84 1.40 -18.38
N PRO A 206 5.69 1.86 -17.43
CA PRO A 206 6.07 1.04 -16.28
C PRO A 206 4.85 0.62 -15.46
N GLU A 207 4.70 -0.69 -15.25
CA GLU A 207 3.57 -1.27 -14.53
C GLU A 207 3.75 -1.14 -13.00
N LYS A 208 3.08 -0.16 -12.40
CA LYS A 208 3.24 0.19 -10.97
C LYS A 208 2.97 -0.97 -10.02
N GLN A 209 1.86 -1.69 -10.20
CA GLN A 209 1.57 -2.82 -9.31
C GLN A 209 2.60 -3.93 -9.46
N GLN A 210 3.10 -4.19 -10.68
CA GLN A 210 4.15 -5.18 -10.87
C GLN A 210 5.42 -4.79 -10.11
N ILE A 211 5.82 -3.52 -10.18
CA ILE A 211 6.99 -3.02 -9.46
C ILE A 211 6.78 -3.13 -7.94
N HIS A 212 5.59 -2.81 -7.42
CA HIS A 212 5.27 -2.98 -6.00
C HIS A 212 5.29 -4.44 -5.55
N TYR A 213 4.68 -5.34 -6.32
CA TYR A 213 4.72 -6.77 -6.04
C TYR A 213 6.15 -7.31 -6.08
N ALA A 214 6.95 -6.88 -7.06
CA ALA A 214 8.36 -7.25 -7.12
C ALA A 214 9.14 -6.69 -5.93
N TYR A 215 8.84 -5.46 -5.52
CA TYR A 215 9.38 -4.86 -4.31
C TYR A 215 9.04 -5.72 -3.10
N CYS A 216 7.79 -6.11 -2.87
CA CYS A 216 7.41 -6.98 -1.75
C CYS A 216 8.13 -8.33 -1.82
N LEU A 217 8.05 -9.03 -2.95
CA LEU A 217 8.62 -10.36 -3.14
C LEU A 217 10.14 -10.42 -2.90
N ARG A 218 10.87 -9.32 -3.14
CA ARG A 218 12.33 -9.28 -2.95
C ARG A 218 12.79 -9.67 -1.55
N VAL A 219 11.96 -9.46 -0.53
CA VAL A 219 12.25 -9.75 0.89
C VAL A 219 11.44 -10.92 1.45
N ALA A 220 10.53 -11.51 0.66
CA ALA A 220 9.77 -12.68 1.07
C ALA A 220 10.71 -13.88 1.28
N LYS A 221 10.68 -14.49 2.47
CA LYS A 221 11.55 -15.62 2.83
C LYS A 221 10.83 -16.97 2.83
N ALA A 222 9.52 -16.98 3.07
CA ALA A 222 8.70 -18.18 3.13
C ALA A 222 7.94 -18.42 1.81
N GLY A 223 7.50 -19.65 1.57
CA GLY A 223 6.54 -19.97 0.49
C GLY A 223 7.12 -20.14 -0.92
N TRP A 224 8.43 -19.99 -1.09
CA TRP A 224 9.06 -20.11 -2.40
C TRP A 224 9.24 -21.57 -2.84
N THR A 225 8.89 -21.83 -4.11
CA THR A 225 9.29 -23.03 -4.84
C THR A 225 10.25 -22.65 -5.97
N PRO A 226 11.02 -23.59 -6.54
CA PRO A 226 11.88 -23.33 -7.69
C PRO A 226 11.11 -22.74 -8.89
N SER A 227 9.88 -23.19 -9.13
CA SER A 227 9.04 -22.66 -10.22
C SER A 227 8.62 -21.21 -9.97
N LEU A 228 8.23 -20.86 -8.75
CA LEU A 228 7.88 -19.48 -8.39
C LEU A 228 9.08 -18.54 -8.51
N ARG A 229 10.27 -18.97 -8.07
CA ARG A 229 11.50 -18.17 -8.25
C ARG A 229 11.82 -17.97 -9.72
N LYS A 230 11.72 -19.01 -10.54
CA LYS A 230 11.92 -18.90 -11.99
C LYS A 230 10.97 -17.85 -12.60
N SER A 231 9.68 -17.91 -12.29
CA SER A 231 8.70 -16.93 -12.77
C SER A 231 9.03 -15.50 -12.32
N PHE A 232 9.42 -15.33 -11.04
CA PHE A 232 9.83 -14.03 -10.50
C PHE A 232 11.04 -13.45 -11.23
N PHE A 233 12.09 -14.25 -11.42
CA PHE A 233 13.32 -13.76 -12.04
C PHE A 233 13.17 -13.52 -13.55
N SER A 234 12.32 -14.28 -14.24
CA SER A 234 11.96 -14.03 -15.64
C SER A 234 11.25 -12.69 -15.85
N TRP A 235 10.49 -12.19 -14.86
CA TRP A 235 9.79 -10.91 -14.97
C TRP A 235 10.74 -9.73 -15.24
N PHE A 236 11.97 -9.79 -14.72
CA PHE A 236 12.97 -8.73 -14.93
C PHE A 236 13.35 -8.56 -16.41
N ASN A 237 13.15 -9.56 -17.26
CA ASN A 237 13.47 -9.48 -18.69
C ASN A 237 12.57 -8.47 -19.40
N ASN A 238 11.30 -8.39 -18.99
CA ASN A 238 10.38 -7.37 -19.45
C ASN A 238 10.55 -6.06 -18.68
N ALA A 239 10.75 -6.12 -17.35
CA ALA A 239 10.85 -4.93 -16.52
C ALA A 239 12.04 -4.00 -16.89
N LYS A 240 13.13 -4.53 -17.48
CA LYS A 240 14.25 -3.72 -18.00
C LYS A 240 13.86 -2.78 -19.14
N ARG A 241 12.74 -3.04 -19.82
CA ARG A 241 12.23 -2.20 -20.91
C ARG A 241 11.57 -0.94 -20.37
N PHE A 242 11.05 -0.99 -19.15
CA PHE A 242 10.46 0.14 -18.47
C PHE A 242 11.47 1.28 -18.31
N LYS A 243 11.01 2.49 -18.57
CA LYS A 243 11.77 3.73 -18.42
C LYS A 243 11.15 4.56 -17.29
N GLY A 244 11.99 5.38 -16.69
CA GLY A 244 11.65 6.28 -15.61
C GLY A 244 12.71 7.36 -15.48
N GLY A 245 12.70 8.10 -14.36
CA GLY A 245 13.76 9.04 -14.03
C GLY A 245 15.15 8.39 -13.91
N ALA A 246 16.19 9.20 -13.74
CA ALA A 246 17.60 8.78 -13.83
C ALA A 246 17.98 7.57 -12.95
N SER A 247 17.31 7.36 -11.82
CA SER A 247 17.59 6.26 -10.88
C SER A 247 16.70 5.03 -11.06
N PHE A 248 15.73 5.05 -11.98
CA PHE A 248 14.68 4.03 -12.09
C PHE A 248 15.24 2.61 -12.33
N SER A 249 16.11 2.46 -13.34
CA SER A 249 16.75 1.17 -13.65
C SER A 249 17.63 0.66 -12.51
N GLY A 250 18.23 1.58 -11.74
CA GLY A 250 18.99 1.27 -10.53
C GLY A 250 18.12 0.63 -9.45
N PHE A 251 16.90 1.14 -9.24
CA PHE A 251 15.97 0.53 -8.28
C PHE A 251 15.54 -0.89 -8.68
N LEU A 252 15.25 -1.12 -9.96
CA LEU A 252 14.96 -2.49 -10.45
C LEU A 252 16.16 -3.43 -10.24
N SER A 253 17.38 -2.93 -10.48
CA SER A 253 18.61 -3.68 -10.23
C SER A 253 18.79 -4.01 -8.74
N ASN A 254 18.45 -3.08 -7.85
CA ASN A 254 18.51 -3.29 -6.40
C ASN A 254 17.49 -4.33 -5.92
N ILE A 255 16.26 -4.30 -6.45
CA ILE A 255 15.23 -5.31 -6.15
C ILE A 255 15.75 -6.70 -6.57
N ARG A 256 16.26 -6.83 -7.80
CA ARG A 256 16.84 -8.08 -8.32
C ARG A 256 17.98 -8.59 -7.43
N LYS A 257 18.93 -7.71 -7.09
CA LYS A 257 20.10 -8.05 -6.26
C LYS A 257 19.67 -8.55 -4.87
N GLN A 258 18.72 -7.87 -4.24
CA GLN A 258 18.23 -8.26 -2.92
C GLN A 258 17.50 -9.61 -2.97
N ALA A 259 16.66 -9.83 -3.98
CA ALA A 259 15.98 -11.09 -4.16
C ALA A 259 16.96 -12.26 -4.43
N LEU A 260 18.01 -12.04 -5.24
CA LEU A 260 19.06 -13.05 -5.47
C LEU A 260 19.78 -13.40 -4.16
N GLY A 261 20.06 -12.40 -3.31
CA GLY A 261 20.65 -12.64 -1.99
C GLY A 261 19.80 -13.53 -1.08
N ASN A 262 18.46 -13.45 -1.21
CA ASN A 262 17.52 -14.27 -0.45
C ASN A 262 17.24 -15.64 -1.08
N ALA A 263 17.68 -15.90 -2.32
CA ALA A 263 17.54 -17.21 -2.94
C ALA A 263 18.59 -18.21 -2.42
N PRO A 264 18.30 -19.53 -2.43
CA PRO A 264 19.27 -20.57 -2.11
C PRO A 264 20.53 -20.44 -2.97
N GLU A 265 21.71 -20.60 -2.35
CA GLU A 265 23.00 -20.35 -3.00
C GLU A 265 23.18 -21.13 -4.31
N ALA A 266 22.77 -22.41 -4.33
CA ALA A 266 22.83 -23.28 -5.49
C ALA A 266 21.98 -22.79 -6.68
N GLU A 267 20.92 -22.02 -6.45
CA GLU A 267 20.03 -21.50 -7.51
C GLU A 267 20.49 -20.12 -8.03
N ARG A 268 21.32 -19.39 -7.28
CA ARG A 268 21.63 -17.97 -7.58
C ARG A 268 22.25 -17.76 -8.95
N GLY A 269 23.16 -18.64 -9.37
CA GLY A 269 23.80 -18.54 -10.69
C GLY A 269 22.78 -18.64 -11.84
N ALA A 270 21.92 -19.67 -11.79
CA ALA A 270 20.88 -19.89 -12.78
C ALA A 270 19.83 -18.77 -12.80
N LEU A 271 19.41 -18.29 -11.61
CA LEU A 271 18.45 -17.19 -11.49
C LEU A 271 19.04 -15.85 -11.96
N SER A 272 20.33 -15.61 -11.72
CA SER A 272 21.02 -14.42 -12.21
C SER A 272 21.03 -14.40 -13.74
N ALA A 273 21.48 -15.49 -14.38
CA ALA A 273 21.50 -15.63 -15.83
C ALA A 273 20.10 -15.43 -16.45
N LEU A 274 19.08 -16.08 -15.88
CA LEU A 274 17.68 -15.96 -16.32
C LEU A 274 17.18 -14.52 -16.30
N SER A 275 17.60 -13.74 -15.30
CA SER A 275 17.19 -12.34 -15.10
C SER A 275 18.07 -11.34 -15.87
N GLU A 276 19.14 -11.80 -16.53
CA GLU A 276 20.06 -11.00 -17.34
C GLU A 276 19.77 -11.09 -18.84
N GLU A 277 19.37 -12.25 -19.32
CA GLU A 277 18.98 -12.47 -20.71
C GLU A 277 17.77 -11.62 -21.11
N LEU A 278 17.98 -10.62 -21.96
CA LEU A 278 16.89 -10.09 -22.77
C LEU A 278 16.50 -11.20 -23.74
N THR A 279 15.47 -11.98 -23.42
CA THR A 279 14.82 -12.83 -24.43
C THR A 279 14.55 -11.95 -25.63
N THR A 280 15.01 -12.40 -26.82
CA THR A 280 14.87 -11.71 -28.11
C THR A 280 13.54 -10.99 -28.16
N ALA A 281 13.57 -9.72 -28.54
CA ALA A 281 12.35 -8.91 -28.52
C ALA A 281 11.21 -9.67 -29.19
N PRO A 282 10.04 -9.79 -28.54
CA PRO A 282 8.86 -10.27 -29.23
C PRO A 282 8.77 -9.46 -30.52
N THR A 283 8.61 -10.12 -31.66
CA THR A 283 8.29 -9.48 -32.94
C THR A 283 7.34 -8.33 -32.65
N GLU A 284 7.63 -7.11 -33.11
CA GLU A 284 6.76 -5.96 -32.83
C GLU A 284 5.34 -6.30 -33.27
N LEU A 285 4.51 -6.67 -32.30
CA LEU A 285 3.10 -6.91 -32.54
C LEU A 285 2.46 -5.54 -32.77
N PRO A 286 1.51 -5.43 -33.72
CA PRO A 286 0.81 -4.19 -33.95
C PRO A 286 0.24 -3.67 -32.62
N ARG A 287 0.56 -2.42 -32.27
CA ARG A 287 0.05 -1.80 -31.06
C ARG A 287 -1.48 -1.71 -31.17
N ALA A 288 -2.19 -2.16 -30.14
CA ALA A 288 -3.64 -2.03 -30.09
C ALA A 288 -4.03 -0.55 -30.23
N LYS A 289 -4.88 -0.24 -31.22
CA LYS A 289 -5.46 1.10 -31.41
C LYS A 289 -6.76 1.19 -30.63
N GLY A 290 -6.85 2.13 -29.70
CA GLY A 290 -8.06 2.41 -28.92
C GLY A 290 -7.77 2.70 -27.44
N PRO A 291 -8.75 3.21 -26.68
CA PRO A 291 -8.59 3.36 -25.24
C PRO A 291 -8.36 1.98 -24.63
N GLY A 292 -7.25 1.80 -23.92
CA GLY A 292 -6.94 0.56 -23.20
C GLY A 292 -8.06 0.28 -22.21
N ARG A 293 -8.65 -0.92 -22.27
CA ARG A 293 -9.66 -1.37 -21.31
C ARG A 293 -9.31 -2.75 -20.81
N ILE A 294 -9.67 -3.04 -19.56
CA ILE A 294 -9.58 -4.37 -18.98
C ILE A 294 -10.58 -5.27 -19.72
N TRP A 295 -10.07 -6.33 -20.35
CA TRP A 295 -10.91 -7.34 -20.98
C TRP A 295 -11.31 -8.39 -19.96
N THR A 296 -12.60 -8.43 -19.63
CA THR A 296 -13.21 -9.52 -18.85
C THR A 296 -13.87 -10.53 -19.78
N THR A 297 -14.04 -11.78 -19.32
CA THR A 297 -14.79 -12.81 -20.05
C THR A 297 -16.16 -12.30 -20.49
N ASP A 298 -16.87 -11.58 -19.62
CA ASP A 298 -18.18 -10.98 -19.92
C ASP A 298 -18.10 -9.89 -20.99
N SER A 299 -17.04 -9.07 -20.98
CA SER A 299 -16.84 -8.01 -21.98
C SER A 299 -16.54 -8.56 -23.36
N VAL A 300 -15.87 -9.70 -23.43
CA VAL A 300 -15.57 -10.41 -24.68
C VAL A 300 -16.82 -11.12 -25.19
N ALA A 301 -17.56 -11.79 -24.31
CA ALA A 301 -18.80 -12.49 -24.68
C ALA A 301 -19.82 -11.57 -25.36
N LYS A 302 -19.96 -10.32 -24.88
CA LYS A 302 -20.86 -9.31 -25.48
C LYS A 302 -20.49 -8.87 -26.89
N LEU A 303 -19.25 -9.07 -27.33
CA LEU A 303 -18.78 -8.65 -28.66
C LEU A 303 -18.87 -9.76 -29.71
N VAL A 304 -19.13 -10.99 -29.28
CA VAL A 304 -19.27 -12.17 -30.15
C VAL A 304 -20.76 -12.46 -30.46
N SER A 305 -21.67 -11.71 -29.83
CA SER A 305 -23.12 -11.85 -29.98
C SER A 305 -23.75 -10.88 -30.99
N ASP A 306 -22.94 -10.19 -31.80
CA ASP A 306 -23.34 -9.49 -33.03
C ASP A 306 -22.75 -10.22 -34.25
#